data_AF-E3LGA5-F1
#
_entry.id   AF-E3LGA5-F1
#
_cell.length_a   1.000
_cell.length_b   1.000
_cell.length_c   1.000
_cell.angle_alpha   90.00
_cell.angle_beta   90.00
_cell.angle_gamma   90.00
#
_symmetry.space_group_name_H-M   'P 1'
#
loop_
_entity.id
_entity.type
_entity.pdbx_description
1 polymer ?
#
loop_
_entity_poly.entity_id
_entity_poly.type
_entity_poly.pdbx_seq_one_letter_code
_entity_poly.pdbx_strand_id
1 'polypeptide(L)'
;MPQDVIDYVSSKANFTQKKFSSLSEGISHVDVVYVTRIQKERFTSESEYQKVKGSYVINAKLLNEAARDVDEQQSNLLVPTRSLPIVMHPMPRVDEIAVELDHDERAAYFRQAKNGMFVRMSILSLLLGKGYL
;
A
#
# COMPACT_ATOMS: atom_id res chain seq x y z
N MET A 1 -11.43 -8.03 -3.04
CA MET A 1 -12.13 -6.74 -3.25
C MET A 1 -13.59 -7.03 -3.56
N PRO A 2 -14.55 -6.33 -2.93
CA PRO A 2 -15.97 -6.41 -3.29
C PRO A 2 -16.22 -6.18 -4.78
N GLN A 3 -17.26 -6.81 -5.34
CA GLN A 3 -17.51 -6.81 -6.78
C GLN A 3 -17.96 -5.44 -7.31
N ASP A 4 -18.80 -4.74 -6.55
CA ASP A 4 -19.23 -3.37 -6.83
C ASP A 4 -18.07 -2.39 -6.99
N VAL A 5 -17.01 -2.54 -6.18
CA VAL A 5 -15.79 -1.72 -6.31
C VAL A 5 -15.03 -2.05 -7.59
N ILE A 6 -14.91 -3.34 -7.94
CA ILE A 6 -14.23 -3.79 -9.16
C ILE A 6 -14.97 -3.24 -10.40
N ASP A 7 -16.30 -3.32 -10.39
CA ASP A 7 -17.15 -2.85 -11.48
C ASP A 7 -17.08 -1.33 -11.60
N TYR A 8 -17.10 -0.61 -10.46
CA TYR A 8 -16.93 0.84 -10.43
C TYR A 8 -15.60 1.26 -11.04
N VAL A 9 -14.47 0.64 -10.64
CA VAL A 9 -13.15 0.98 -11.19
C VAL A 9 -13.09 0.71 -12.69
N SER A 10 -13.68 -0.40 -13.15
CA SER A 10 -13.78 -0.75 -14.58
C SER A 10 -14.58 0.28 -15.39
N SER A 11 -15.53 0.98 -14.76
CA SER A 11 -16.39 1.96 -15.42
C SER A 11 -15.75 3.34 -15.63
N LYS A 12 -14.64 3.67 -14.94
CA LYS A 12 -14.09 5.04 -14.94
C LYS A 12 -13.03 5.28 -16.01
N ALA A 13 -12.16 4.31 -16.26
CA ALA A 13 -11.09 4.40 -17.25
C ALA A 13 -10.58 3.00 -17.61
N ASN A 14 -9.60 2.92 -18.50
CA ASN A 14 -8.93 1.68 -18.90
C ASN A 14 -7.92 1.19 -17.83
N PHE A 15 -8.37 1.04 -16.58
CA PHE A 15 -7.56 0.45 -15.52
C PHE A 15 -7.51 -1.07 -15.68
N THR A 16 -6.31 -1.63 -15.75
CA THR A 16 -6.12 -3.08 -15.72
C THR A 16 -6.19 -3.56 -14.29
N GLN A 17 -7.09 -4.51 -14.00
CA GLN A 17 -7.24 -5.14 -12.70
C GLN A 17 -6.78 -6.59 -12.76
N LYS A 18 -5.89 -7.00 -11.86
CA LYS A 18 -5.41 -8.37 -11.73
C LYS A 18 -5.65 -8.87 -10.30
N LYS A 19 -5.99 -10.15 -10.15
CA LYS A 19 -6.20 -10.80 -8.85
C LYS A 19 -5.17 -11.91 -8.70
N PHE A 20 -4.53 -11.97 -7.54
CA PHE A 20 -3.51 -12.95 -7.22
C PHE A 20 -3.85 -13.64 -5.90
N SER A 21 -3.50 -14.91 -5.78
CA SER A 21 -3.57 -15.68 -4.53
C SER A 21 -2.21 -15.83 -3.85
N SER A 22 -1.12 -15.48 -4.55
CA SER A 22 0.24 -15.46 -4.04
C SER A 22 0.77 -14.03 -3.92
N LEU A 23 1.45 -13.76 -2.82
CA LEU A 23 2.10 -12.48 -2.58
C LEU A 23 3.28 -12.25 -3.53
N SER A 24 4.09 -13.29 -3.80
CA SER A 24 5.25 -13.19 -4.70
C SER A 24 4.84 -12.84 -6.14
N GLU A 25 3.70 -13.37 -6.58
CA GLU A 25 3.15 -13.07 -7.91
C GLU A 25 2.60 -11.64 -7.95
N GLY A 26 1.79 -11.26 -6.94
CA GLY A 26 1.13 -9.96 -6.92
C GLY A 26 2.03 -8.75 -6.66
N ILE A 27 3.20 -8.96 -6.03
CA ILE A 27 4.16 -7.89 -5.76
C ILE A 27 5.12 -7.62 -6.93
N SER A 28 5.16 -8.51 -7.92
CA SER A 28 6.02 -8.35 -9.08
C SER A 28 5.56 -7.18 -9.95
N HIS A 29 6.50 -6.32 -10.36
CA HIS A 29 6.25 -5.16 -11.23
C HIS A 29 5.24 -4.13 -10.69
N VAL A 30 5.25 -3.88 -9.38
CA VAL A 30 4.43 -2.82 -8.75
C VAL A 30 5.32 -1.67 -8.26
N ASP A 31 4.77 -0.45 -8.25
CA ASP A 31 5.46 0.73 -7.70
C ASP A 31 5.08 1.02 -6.24
N VAL A 32 3.90 0.55 -5.81
CA VAL A 32 3.33 0.78 -4.48
C VAL A 32 2.71 -0.52 -3.96
N VAL A 33 3.12 -0.92 -2.77
CA VAL A 33 2.50 -2.03 -2.02
C VAL A 33 1.68 -1.42 -0.90
N TYR A 34 0.36 -1.41 -1.05
CA TYR A 34 -0.56 -0.94 -0.01
C TYR A 34 -1.03 -2.11 0.85
N VAL A 35 -0.41 -2.28 2.00
CA VAL A 35 -0.68 -3.37 2.93
C VAL A 35 -1.85 -3.01 3.83
N THR A 36 -2.66 -3.98 4.23
CA THR A 36 -3.76 -3.79 5.18
C THR A 36 -3.70 -4.81 6.30
N ARG A 37 -4.17 -4.39 7.49
CA ARG A 37 -4.35 -5.27 8.63
C ARG A 37 -5.46 -6.29 8.36
N ILE A 38 -5.20 -7.56 8.68
CA ILE A 38 -6.27 -8.56 8.82
C ILE A 38 -7.06 -8.24 10.09
N GLN A 39 -8.27 -7.74 9.92
CA GLN A 39 -9.12 -7.24 11.00
C GLN A 39 -9.80 -8.40 11.74
N LYS A 40 -9.17 -8.87 12.83
CA LYS A 40 -9.65 -9.94 13.70
C LYS A 40 -11.12 -9.74 14.11
N GLU A 41 -11.49 -8.49 14.40
CA GLU A 41 -12.83 -8.08 14.81
C GLU A 41 -13.93 -8.28 13.74
N ARG A 42 -13.58 -8.63 12.50
CA ARG A 42 -14.53 -8.91 11.41
C ARG A 42 -14.82 -10.40 11.19
N PHE A 43 -14.13 -11.28 11.92
CA PHE A 43 -14.35 -12.72 11.79
C PHE A 43 -15.46 -13.20 12.73
N THR A 44 -16.24 -14.18 12.28
CA THR A 44 -17.30 -14.79 13.10
C THR A 44 -16.75 -15.76 14.14
N SER A 45 -15.55 -16.30 13.91
CA SER A 45 -14.85 -17.20 14.82
C SER A 45 -13.34 -16.97 14.82
N GLU A 46 -12.71 -17.26 15.96
CA GLU A 46 -11.25 -17.20 16.10
C GLU A 46 -10.54 -18.15 15.11
N SER A 47 -11.12 -19.33 14.88
CA SER A 47 -10.53 -20.35 13.99
C SER A 47 -10.39 -19.86 12.55
N GLU A 48 -11.38 -19.12 12.03
CA GLU A 48 -11.28 -18.53 10.69
C GLU A 48 -10.19 -17.47 10.60
N TYR A 49 -10.05 -16.63 11.64
CA TYR A 49 -8.99 -15.64 11.71
C TYR A 49 -7.60 -16.30 11.70
N GLN A 50 -7.39 -17.35 12.50
CA GLN A 50 -6.11 -18.04 12.58
C GLN A 50 -5.69 -18.71 11.25
N LYS A 51 -6.64 -19.08 10.39
CA LYS A 51 -6.34 -19.64 9.06
C LYS A 51 -5.71 -18.64 8.10
N VAL A 52 -6.03 -17.35 8.25
CA VAL A 52 -5.58 -16.29 7.33
C VAL A 52 -4.55 -15.36 7.94
N LYS A 53 -4.43 -15.34 9.27
CA LYS A 53 -3.41 -14.58 9.99
C LYS A 53 -2.02 -14.99 9.47
N GLY A 54 -1.20 -13.99 9.12
CA GLY A 54 0.15 -14.23 8.61
C GLY A 54 0.22 -14.80 7.19
N SER A 55 -0.90 -14.95 6.45
CA SER A 55 -0.85 -15.42 5.06
C SER A 55 -0.12 -14.46 4.11
N TYR A 56 -0.06 -13.18 4.45
CA TYR A 56 0.56 -12.14 3.64
C TYR A 56 1.44 -11.25 4.53
N VAL A 57 2.73 -11.60 4.63
CA VAL A 57 3.72 -10.86 5.41
C VAL A 57 4.75 -10.22 4.47
N ILE A 58 4.89 -8.90 4.56
CA ILE A 58 5.92 -8.15 3.83
C ILE A 58 7.21 -8.11 4.65
N ASN A 59 8.32 -8.52 4.04
CA ASN A 59 9.65 -8.50 4.62
C ASN A 59 10.69 -8.04 3.58
N ALA A 60 11.93 -7.79 4.02
CA ALA A 60 12.97 -7.26 3.13
C ALA A 60 13.32 -8.23 1.99
N LYS A 61 13.35 -9.54 2.28
CA LYS A 61 13.62 -10.58 1.29
C LYS A 61 12.62 -10.53 0.13
N LEU A 62 11.33 -10.56 0.44
CA LEU A 62 10.26 -10.52 -0.56
C LEU A 62 10.32 -9.25 -1.41
N LEU A 63 10.56 -8.09 -0.78
CA LEU A 63 10.68 -6.84 -1.53
C LEU A 63 11.88 -6.88 -2.48
N ASN A 64 13.02 -7.45 -2.05
CA ASN A 64 14.20 -7.57 -2.90
C ASN A 64 13.97 -8.55 -4.08
N GLU A 65 13.24 -9.63 -3.85
CA GLU A 65 12.82 -10.57 -4.91
C GLU A 65 11.87 -9.91 -5.92
N ALA A 66 11.13 -8.88 -5.51
CA ALA A 66 10.24 -8.10 -6.36
C ALA A 66 10.95 -6.99 -7.18
N ALA A 67 12.28 -6.89 -7.10
CA ALA A 67 13.05 -5.91 -7.85
C ALA A 67 12.81 -6.07 -9.35
N ARG A 68 12.53 -4.96 -10.03
CA ARG A 68 12.40 -4.91 -11.48
C ARG A 68 13.60 -4.22 -12.11
N ASP A 69 13.94 -4.65 -13.31
CA ASP A 69 14.87 -3.91 -14.17
C ASP A 69 14.31 -2.52 -14.43
N VAL A 70 15.21 -1.55 -14.39
CA VAL A 70 14.86 -0.15 -14.48
C VAL A 70 15.40 0.39 -15.78
N ASP A 71 14.51 0.66 -16.72
CA ASP A 71 14.87 1.37 -17.93
C ASP A 71 15.07 2.84 -17.59
N GLU A 72 16.34 3.26 -17.50
CA GLU A 72 16.72 4.64 -17.22
C GLU A 72 16.13 5.63 -18.24
N GLN A 73 15.79 5.17 -19.45
CA GLN A 73 15.20 6.02 -20.49
C GLN A 73 13.71 6.33 -20.27
N GLN A 74 13.04 5.66 -19.34
CA GLN A 74 11.65 5.95 -18.96
C GLN A 74 11.50 6.91 -17.77
N SER A 75 12.61 7.45 -17.26
CA SER A 75 12.58 8.44 -16.20
C SER A 75 11.90 9.74 -16.66
N ASN A 76 10.90 10.21 -15.91
CA ASN A 76 10.34 11.54 -16.08
C ASN A 76 10.32 12.29 -14.74
N LEU A 77 10.25 13.62 -14.79
CA LEU A 77 10.34 14.47 -13.59
C LEU A 77 9.24 14.21 -12.54
N LEU A 78 8.12 13.59 -12.90
CA LEU A 78 6.97 13.41 -12.02
C LEU A 78 6.99 12.07 -11.28
N VAL A 79 7.66 11.05 -11.83
CA VAL A 79 7.73 9.71 -11.25
C VAL A 79 9.20 9.30 -11.11
N PRO A 80 9.75 9.26 -9.88
CA PRO A 80 11.09 8.76 -9.67
C PRO A 80 11.21 7.35 -10.19
N THR A 81 12.27 7.10 -10.92
CA THR A 81 12.64 5.79 -11.44
C THR A 81 13.12 4.91 -10.28
N ARG A 82 12.36 3.86 -9.94
CA ARG A 82 12.66 2.95 -8.82
C ARG A 82 12.68 1.50 -9.28
N SER A 83 13.71 0.76 -8.88
CA SER A 83 13.77 -0.70 -9.04
C SER A 83 12.82 -1.43 -8.10
N LEU A 84 12.41 -0.77 -7.02
CA LEU A 84 11.70 -1.39 -5.90
C LEU A 84 10.49 -0.55 -5.49
N PRO A 85 9.38 -1.19 -5.09
CA PRO A 85 8.19 -0.49 -4.65
C PRO A 85 8.39 0.20 -3.30
N ILE A 86 7.56 1.22 -3.03
CA ILE A 86 7.36 1.73 -1.68
C ILE A 86 6.28 0.91 -0.95
N VAL A 87 6.38 0.81 0.37
CA VAL A 87 5.41 0.11 1.22
C VAL A 87 4.58 1.11 2.01
N MET A 88 3.26 1.06 1.84
CA MET A 88 2.27 1.89 2.54
C MET A 88 1.40 1.01 3.44
N HIS A 89 0.90 1.60 4.52
CA HIS A 89 0.03 0.91 5.48
C HIS A 89 -0.82 1.92 6.26
N PRO A 90 -2.14 1.70 6.41
CA PRO A 90 -3.03 2.65 7.10
C PRO A 90 -2.85 2.67 8.62
N MET A 91 -2.20 1.66 9.19
CA MET A 91 -2.00 1.46 10.65
C MET A 91 -3.31 1.20 11.43
N PRO A 92 -3.23 0.63 12.65
CA PRO A 92 -2.07 -0.02 13.26
C PRO A 92 -1.73 -1.34 12.54
N ARG A 93 -0.45 -1.72 12.54
CA ARG A 93 -0.02 -3.04 12.06
C ARG A 93 0.04 -4.06 13.19
N VAL A 94 -0.05 -5.35 12.86
CA VAL A 94 0.08 -6.48 13.80
C VAL A 94 1.29 -7.33 13.44
N ASP A 95 1.23 -8.05 12.31
CA ASP A 95 2.22 -9.02 11.86
C ASP A 95 2.41 -9.02 10.33
N GLU A 96 1.61 -8.24 9.60
CA GLU A 96 1.60 -8.13 8.14
C GLU A 96 2.83 -7.42 7.56
N ILE A 97 3.61 -6.70 8.37
CA ILE A 97 4.87 -6.03 7.98
C ILE A 97 5.93 -6.34 9.02
N ALA A 98 7.04 -6.94 8.59
CA ALA A 98 8.18 -7.24 9.44
C ALA A 98 8.84 -5.95 9.97
N VAL A 99 9.19 -5.94 11.26
CA VAL A 99 9.78 -4.77 11.96
C VAL A 99 11.12 -4.34 11.36
N GLU A 100 11.86 -5.26 10.73
CA GLU A 100 13.10 -4.95 10.02
C GLU A 100 12.92 -3.87 8.92
N LEU A 101 11.71 -3.76 8.36
CA LEU A 101 11.40 -2.76 7.33
C LEU A 101 11.27 -1.34 7.88
N ASP A 102 11.24 -1.13 9.20
CA ASP A 102 11.08 0.22 9.78
C ASP A 102 12.22 1.16 9.39
N HIS A 103 13.41 0.59 9.19
CA HIS A 103 14.62 1.32 8.81
C HIS A 103 14.84 1.33 7.29
N ASP A 104 13.96 0.66 6.52
CA ASP A 104 14.06 0.60 5.08
C ASP A 104 13.50 1.89 4.46
N GLU A 105 14.24 2.53 3.54
CA GLU A 105 13.79 3.76 2.90
C GLU A 105 12.47 3.59 2.13
N ARG A 106 12.19 2.36 1.67
CA ARG A 106 10.95 1.97 0.98
C ARG A 106 9.74 2.02 1.90
N ALA A 107 9.93 1.90 3.22
CA ALA A 107 8.84 1.96 4.19
C ALA A 107 8.29 3.39 4.31
N ALA A 108 7.15 3.63 3.67
CA ALA A 108 6.51 4.94 3.62
C ALA A 108 5.43 5.13 4.69
N TYR A 109 5.02 4.09 5.43
CA TYR A 109 3.86 4.15 6.34
C TYR A 109 3.99 5.17 7.49
N PHE A 110 5.19 5.43 8.03
CA PHE A 110 5.39 6.52 9.00
C PHE A 110 5.32 7.90 8.34
N ARG A 111 5.91 8.05 7.14
CA ARG A 111 5.79 9.29 6.34
C ARG A 111 4.33 9.54 5.95
N GLN A 112 3.59 8.50 5.60
CA GLN A 112 2.16 8.52 5.30
C GLN A 112 1.35 9.04 6.50
N ALA A 113 1.61 8.57 7.72
CA ALA A 113 0.94 9.06 8.93
C ALA A 113 1.19 10.56 9.14
N LYS A 114 2.44 11.01 8.96
CA LYS A 114 2.81 12.44 9.01
C LYS A 114 2.10 13.23 7.90
N ASN A 115 2.06 12.72 6.68
CA ASN A 115 1.34 13.35 5.56
C ASN A 115 -0.14 13.51 5.89
N GLY A 116 -0.75 12.54 6.58
CA GLY A 116 -2.13 12.64 7.04
C GLY A 116 -2.38 13.81 8.00
N MET A 117 -1.41 14.24 8.80
CA MET A 117 -1.51 15.47 9.60
C MET A 117 -1.61 16.70 8.68
N PHE A 118 -0.70 16.85 7.73
CA PHE A 118 -0.69 18.00 6.82
C PHE A 118 -1.93 18.06 5.92
N VAL A 119 -2.37 16.91 5.38
CA VAL A 119 -3.61 16.84 4.58
C VAL A 119 -4.82 17.29 5.41
N ARG A 120 -4.94 16.84 6.67
CA ARG A 120 -6.02 17.27 7.56
C ARG A 120 -5.95 18.76 7.88
N MET A 121 -4.76 19.30 8.14
CA MET A 121 -4.57 20.75 8.34
C MET A 121 -5.02 21.54 7.11
N SER A 122 -4.66 21.10 5.90
CA SER A 122 -5.06 21.75 4.66
C SER A 122 -6.57 21.70 4.44
N ILE A 123 -7.21 20.55 4.66
CA ILE A 123 -8.66 20.40 4.55
C ILE A 123 -9.38 21.34 5.54
N LEU A 124 -8.94 21.36 6.80
CA LEU A 124 -9.53 22.25 7.81
C LEU A 124 -9.32 23.72 7.47
N SER A 125 -8.14 24.11 6.96
CA SER A 125 -7.87 25.48 6.53
C SER A 125 -8.79 25.91 5.38
N LEU A 126 -8.98 25.03 4.39
CA LEU A 126 -9.87 25.26 3.24
C LEU A 126 -11.32 25.42 3.69
N LEU A 127 -11.82 24.51 4.54
CA LEU A 127 -13.21 24.52 5.00
C LEU A 127 -13.53 25.72 5.91
N LEU A 128 -12.57 26.18 6.71
CA LEU A 128 -12.74 27.31 7.63
C LEU A 128 -12.38 28.67 7.00
N GLY A 129 -12.14 28.72 5.68
CA GLY A 129 -11.87 29.96 4.96
C GLY A 129 -10.52 30.61 5.28
N LYS A 130 -9.57 29.87 5.85
CA LYS A 130 -8.21 30.34 6.16
C LYS A 130 -7.20 30.03 5.04
N GLY A 131 -7.64 29.39 3.96
CA GLY A 131 -6.82 28.92 2.84
C GLY A 131 -6.66 29.90 1.67
N TYR A 132 -7.15 31.14 1.80
CA TYR A 132 -6.96 32.19 0.79
C TYR A 132 -5.86 33.16 1.28
N LEU A 133 -4.78 33.28 0.50
CA LEU A 133 -3.92 34.47 0.44
C LEU A 133 -4.49 35.40 -0.63
#